data_AF-A0A2V8HSL6-F1
#
_entry.id   AF-A0A2V8HSL6-F1
#
_cell.length_a   1.000
_cell.length_b   1.000
_cell.length_c   1.000
_cell.angle_alpha   90.00
_cell.angle_beta   90.00
_cell.angle_gamma   90.00
#
_symmetry.space_group_name_H-M   'P 1'
#
loop_
_entity.id
_entity.type
_entity.pdbx_description
1 polymer ?
#
loop_
_entity_poly.entity_id
_entity_poly.type
_entity_poly.pdbx_seq_one_letter_code
_entity_poly.pdbx_strand_id
1 'polypeptide(L)'
;MSAFDRDIVQIVERVAGEHVAVLHPSLMYRLFSLFWSGQRAQSFLDAHTRFEPIAPPKILDEGRLPREYVAVKFYAARSLPDTLDVRRTLAWFVESLAERTNVVLLDTGLVLDEHADYSFGSSGRIISAKPWMTPANNLGVQTQIIAGAQAFIGTCGSVAWLAPMLGINTSAVYVDPKWLHAHLGVMLRACHRAGAGRFAALDLRALDPLGVPVHVRS
;
A
#
# COMPACT_ATOMS: atom_id res chain seq x y z
N MET A 1 -23.10 -7.40 -13.35
CA MET A 1 -22.64 -8.51 -12.49
C MET A 1 -22.32 -9.67 -13.41
N SER A 2 -21.06 -10.10 -13.41
CA SER A 2 -20.55 -11.20 -14.23
C SER A 2 -21.16 -12.55 -13.77
N ALA A 3 -20.92 -13.63 -14.53
CA ALA A 3 -21.30 -14.97 -14.08
C ALA A 3 -20.54 -15.36 -12.80
N PHE A 4 -19.24 -15.08 -12.76
CA PHE A 4 -18.38 -15.30 -11.60
C PHE A 4 -18.88 -14.56 -10.34
N ASP A 5 -19.31 -13.30 -10.49
CA ASP A 5 -19.87 -12.53 -9.36
C ASP A 5 -21.13 -13.20 -8.79
N ARG A 6 -21.99 -13.74 -9.66
CA ARG A 6 -23.20 -14.46 -9.23
C ARG A 6 -22.85 -15.74 -8.46
N ASP A 7 -21.85 -16.48 -8.93
CA ASP A 7 -21.41 -17.71 -8.29
C ASP A 7 -20.86 -17.43 -6.89
N ILE A 8 -20.05 -16.38 -6.74
CA ILE A 8 -19.55 -15.94 -5.42
C ILE A 8 -20.72 -15.57 -4.50
N VAL A 9 -21.66 -14.76 -4.97
CA VAL A 9 -22.80 -14.33 -4.16
C VAL A 9 -23.62 -15.53 -3.69
N GLN A 10 -23.92 -16.49 -4.58
CA GLN A 10 -24.65 -17.70 -4.22
C GLN A 10 -23.92 -18.57 -3.18
N ILE A 11 -22.59 -18.66 -3.28
CA ILE A 11 -21.78 -19.38 -2.29
C ILE A 11 -21.85 -18.65 -0.94
N VAL A 12 -21.71 -17.32 -0.94
CA VAL A 12 -21.77 -16.51 0.28
C VAL A 12 -23.14 -16.60 0.93
N GLU A 13 -24.24 -16.46 0.17
CA GLU A 13 -25.61 -16.59 0.70
C GLU A 13 -25.84 -17.97 1.30
N ARG A 14 -25.33 -19.03 0.66
CA ARG A 14 -25.43 -20.40 1.19
C ARG A 14 -24.66 -20.58 2.49
N VAL A 15 -23.46 -20.02 2.60
CA VAL A 15 -22.61 -20.11 3.80
C VAL A 15 -23.15 -19.25 4.94
N ALA A 16 -23.65 -18.05 4.63
CA ALA A 16 -24.22 -17.12 5.61
C ALA A 16 -25.64 -17.53 6.06
N GLY A 17 -26.38 -18.27 5.23
CA GLY A 17 -27.76 -18.66 5.50
C GLY A 17 -28.78 -17.54 5.31
N GLU A 18 -28.39 -16.44 4.66
CA GLU A 18 -29.24 -15.28 4.40
C GLU A 18 -28.92 -14.63 3.05
N HIS A 19 -29.87 -13.86 2.54
CA HIS A 19 -29.65 -13.03 1.35
C HIS A 19 -28.69 -11.88 1.66
N VAL A 20 -27.77 -11.61 0.74
CA VAL A 20 -26.77 -10.56 0.93
C VAL A 20 -26.94 -9.43 -0.08
N ALA A 21 -26.74 -8.19 0.39
CA ALA A 21 -26.64 -7.04 -0.49
C ALA A 21 -25.19 -6.90 -1.00
N VAL A 22 -25.02 -6.71 -2.31
CA VAL A 22 -23.69 -6.58 -2.94
C VAL A 22 -23.35 -5.12 -3.17
N LEU A 23 -22.35 -4.62 -2.43
CA LEU A 23 -21.71 -3.33 -2.75
C LEU A 23 -20.51 -3.56 -3.67
N HIS A 24 -20.75 -3.53 -4.98
CA HIS A 24 -19.70 -3.82 -5.96
C HIS A 24 -18.72 -2.65 -6.11
N PRO A 25 -17.38 -2.87 -6.07
CA PRO A 25 -16.37 -1.80 -6.19
C PRO A 25 -16.50 -0.93 -7.45
N SER A 26 -17.06 -1.48 -8.54
CA SER A 26 -17.35 -0.72 -9.78
C SER A 26 -18.29 0.48 -9.58
N LEU A 27 -19.09 0.51 -8.52
CA LEU A 27 -19.90 1.69 -8.18
C LEU A 27 -18.99 2.86 -7.82
N MET A 28 -18.02 2.63 -6.93
CA MET A 28 -17.01 3.61 -6.55
C MET A 28 -16.15 4.02 -7.76
N TYR A 29 -15.65 3.05 -8.54
CA TYR A 29 -14.83 3.34 -9.72
C TYR A 29 -15.59 4.18 -10.76
N ARG A 30 -16.87 3.86 -11.04
CA ARG A 30 -17.68 4.65 -11.97
C ARG A 30 -17.91 6.06 -11.46
N LEU A 31 -18.26 6.22 -10.17
CA LEU A 31 -18.50 7.52 -9.57
C LEU A 31 -17.26 8.43 -9.67
N PHE A 32 -16.08 7.91 -9.31
CA PHE A 32 -14.86 8.70 -9.28
C PHE A 32 -14.10 8.75 -10.60
N SER A 33 -14.50 7.99 -11.64
CA SER A 33 -13.88 8.08 -12.96
C SER A 33 -13.93 9.49 -13.55
N LEU A 34 -15.00 10.24 -13.26
CA LEU A 34 -15.15 11.64 -13.65
C LEU A 34 -14.15 12.57 -12.94
N PHE A 35 -13.81 12.28 -11.70
CA PHE A 35 -12.78 13.01 -10.97
C PHE A 35 -11.38 12.66 -11.49
N TRP A 36 -11.07 11.37 -11.61
CA TRP A 36 -9.75 10.90 -12.06
C TRP A 36 -9.42 11.30 -13.51
N SER A 37 -10.43 11.48 -14.36
CA SER A 37 -10.28 12.01 -15.72
C SER A 37 -10.27 13.54 -15.81
N GLY A 38 -10.36 14.25 -14.69
CA GLY A 38 -10.34 15.72 -14.63
C GLY A 38 -11.67 16.40 -14.98
N GLN A 39 -12.76 15.66 -15.18
CA GLN A 39 -14.09 16.19 -15.52
C GLN A 39 -14.87 16.72 -14.30
N ARG A 40 -14.37 16.49 -13.09
CA ARG A 40 -14.95 16.97 -11.83
C ARG A 40 -13.88 17.59 -10.96
N ALA A 41 -14.24 18.68 -10.29
CA ALA A 41 -13.38 19.40 -9.37
C ALA A 41 -13.26 18.67 -8.02
N GLN A 42 -12.33 19.14 -7.19
CA GLN A 42 -12.08 18.62 -5.84
C GLN A 42 -13.35 18.60 -4.95
N SER A 43 -14.25 19.58 -5.10
CA SER A 43 -15.51 19.62 -4.33
C SER A 43 -16.40 18.40 -4.56
N PHE A 44 -16.31 17.75 -5.73
CA PHE A 44 -17.02 16.52 -6.00
C PHE A 44 -16.52 15.39 -5.11
N LEU A 45 -15.20 15.24 -4.95
CA LEU A 45 -14.62 14.26 -4.05
C LEU A 45 -15.11 14.50 -2.62
N ASP A 46 -15.05 15.75 -2.17
CA ASP A 46 -15.42 16.16 -0.81
C ASP A 46 -16.87 15.85 -0.46
N ALA A 47 -17.78 15.98 -1.42
CA ALA A 47 -19.19 15.68 -1.22
C ALA A 47 -19.47 14.17 -1.11
N HIS A 48 -18.56 13.32 -1.57
CA HIS A 48 -18.75 11.87 -1.69
C HIS A 48 -17.74 11.06 -0.85
N THR A 49 -16.86 11.70 -0.09
CA THR A 49 -15.91 11.00 0.79
C THR A 49 -15.86 11.58 2.19
N ARG A 50 -15.57 10.70 3.15
CA ARG A 50 -15.15 11.05 4.51
C ARG A 50 -13.83 10.36 4.76
N PHE A 51 -12.90 11.07 5.39
CA PHE A 51 -11.59 10.52 5.75
C PHE A 51 -11.57 10.37 7.26
N GLU A 52 -11.43 9.14 7.72
CA GLU A 52 -11.49 8.77 9.14
C GLU A 52 -10.33 7.82 9.47
N PRO A 53 -9.80 7.88 10.71
CA PRO A 53 -8.84 6.90 11.18
C PRO A 53 -9.40 5.47 11.11
N ILE A 54 -8.54 4.51 10.82
CA ILE A 54 -8.91 3.09 10.72
C ILE A 54 -8.42 2.37 11.96
N ALA A 55 -9.30 1.57 12.59
CA ALA A 55 -8.91 0.66 13.65
C ALA A 55 -8.25 -0.60 13.05
N PRO A 56 -7.01 -0.95 13.43
CA PRO A 56 -6.37 -2.14 12.91
C PRO A 56 -7.01 -3.41 13.48
N PRO A 57 -7.09 -4.49 12.69
CA PRO A 57 -7.51 -5.79 13.20
C PRO A 57 -6.41 -6.41 14.09
N LYS A 58 -6.80 -7.35 14.96
CA LYS A 58 -5.87 -8.14 15.79
C LYS A 58 -5.90 -9.60 15.32
N ILE A 59 -5.01 -9.96 14.41
CA ILE A 59 -4.90 -11.27 13.75
C ILE A 59 -3.60 -11.98 14.14
N LEU A 60 -2.48 -11.26 14.10
CA LEU A 60 -1.15 -11.76 14.43
C LEU A 60 -0.91 -11.60 15.94
N ASP A 61 -0.22 -12.58 16.53
CA ASP A 61 0.37 -12.44 17.86
C ASP A 61 1.51 -11.42 17.84
N GLU A 62 1.38 -10.34 18.62
CA GLU A 62 2.34 -9.23 18.70
C GLU A 62 3.73 -9.70 19.15
N GLY A 63 3.83 -10.81 19.90
CA GLY A 63 5.11 -11.39 20.32
C GLY A 63 5.97 -11.92 19.16
N ARG A 64 5.41 -12.02 17.95
CA ARG A 64 6.15 -12.39 16.73
C ARG A 64 6.86 -11.21 16.07
N LEU A 65 6.54 -9.98 16.44
CA LEU A 65 7.13 -8.78 15.89
C LEU A 65 8.19 -8.22 16.84
N PRO A 66 9.24 -7.57 16.31
CA PRO A 66 10.13 -6.78 17.14
C PRO A 66 9.34 -5.68 17.86
N ARG A 67 9.82 -5.27 19.04
CA ARG A 67 9.20 -4.16 19.79
C ARG A 67 9.25 -2.83 19.03
N GLU A 68 10.32 -2.61 18.28
CA GLU A 68 10.54 -1.43 17.46
C GLU A 68 10.97 -1.85 16.07
N TYR A 69 10.24 -1.40 15.06
CA TYR A 69 10.50 -1.72 13.66
C TYR A 69 9.88 -0.70 12.71
N VAL A 70 10.35 -0.74 11.47
CA VAL A 70 9.75 -0.06 10.32
C VAL A 70 9.10 -1.11 9.42
N ALA A 71 7.86 -0.87 9.02
CA ALA A 71 7.16 -1.73 8.06
C ALA A 71 7.50 -1.29 6.62
N VAL A 72 7.84 -2.25 5.76
CA VAL A 72 8.25 -1.97 4.39
C VAL A 72 7.46 -2.81 3.39
N LYS A 73 6.91 -2.17 2.34
CA LYS A 73 6.27 -2.89 1.22
C LYS A 73 6.68 -2.32 -0.12
N PHE A 74 7.49 -3.07 -0.87
CA PHE A 74 7.80 -2.73 -2.25
C PHE A 74 7.29 -3.79 -3.21
N TYR A 75 6.58 -3.34 -4.23
CA TYR A 75 6.13 -4.17 -5.35
C TYR A 75 6.25 -3.38 -6.67
N ALA A 76 6.37 -4.11 -7.77
CA ALA A 76 6.46 -3.54 -9.11
C ALA A 76 5.14 -2.89 -9.52
N ALA A 77 5.21 -1.63 -9.92
CA ALA A 77 4.06 -0.86 -10.38
C ALA A 77 4.48 0.06 -11.52
N ARG A 78 3.52 0.62 -12.25
CA ARG A 78 3.81 1.66 -13.26
C ARG A 78 4.57 2.84 -12.66
N SER A 79 4.26 3.19 -11.40
CA SER A 79 4.95 4.26 -10.68
C SER A 79 6.34 3.87 -10.16
N LEU A 80 6.64 2.58 -10.01
CA LEU A 80 7.92 2.06 -9.50
C LEU A 80 8.31 0.83 -10.33
N PRO A 81 8.76 1.04 -11.58
CA PRO A 81 8.96 -0.01 -12.56
C PRO A 81 10.10 -0.93 -12.15
N ASP A 82 9.98 -2.19 -12.56
CA ASP A 82 10.91 -3.24 -12.21
C ASP A 82 12.16 -3.22 -13.12
N THR A 83 13.09 -2.31 -12.82
CA THR A 83 14.39 -2.20 -13.49
C THR A 83 15.53 -2.59 -12.56
N LEU A 84 16.69 -2.96 -13.12
CA LEU A 84 17.88 -3.29 -12.31
C LEU A 84 18.31 -2.14 -11.39
N ASP A 85 18.17 -0.91 -11.87
CA ASP A 85 18.53 0.30 -11.13
C ASP A 85 17.57 0.56 -9.96
N VAL A 86 16.26 0.41 -10.18
CA VAL A 86 15.25 0.48 -9.10
C VAL A 86 15.49 -0.63 -8.08
N ARG A 87 15.70 -1.88 -8.52
CA ARG A 87 16.00 -3.01 -7.63
C ARG A 87 17.21 -2.73 -6.73
N ARG A 88 18.30 -2.23 -7.31
CA ARG A 88 19.53 -1.92 -6.57
C ARG A 88 19.31 -0.79 -5.56
N THR A 89 18.60 0.25 -5.97
CA THR A 89 18.29 1.40 -5.11
C THR A 89 17.40 0.98 -3.92
N LEU A 90 16.37 0.18 -4.17
CA LEU A 90 15.50 -0.33 -3.12
C LEU A 90 16.23 -1.30 -2.17
N ALA A 91 17.11 -2.17 -2.70
CA ALA A 91 17.92 -3.07 -1.88
C ALA A 91 18.85 -2.28 -0.95
N TRP A 92 19.61 -1.33 -1.49
CA TRP A 92 20.45 -0.43 -0.70
C TRP A 92 19.65 0.31 0.37
N PHE A 93 18.44 0.78 0.02
CA PHE A 93 17.57 1.50 0.95
C PHE A 93 17.12 0.62 2.12
N VAL A 94 16.68 -0.61 1.85
CA VAL A 94 16.25 -1.57 2.87
C VAL A 94 17.43 -2.01 3.75
N GLU A 95 18.58 -2.28 3.16
CA GLU A 95 19.81 -2.64 3.88
C GLU A 95 20.25 -1.50 4.81
N SER A 96 20.26 -0.26 4.32
CA SER A 96 20.61 0.94 5.10
C SER A 96 19.65 1.18 6.29
N LEU A 97 18.37 0.83 6.14
CA LEU A 97 17.41 0.85 7.25
C LEU A 97 17.71 -0.25 8.27
N ALA A 98 18.01 -1.45 7.79
CA ALA A 98 18.30 -2.61 8.63
C ALA A 98 19.58 -2.45 9.46
N GLU A 99 20.51 -1.57 9.07
CA GLU A 99 21.65 -1.18 9.90
C GLU A 99 21.24 -0.46 11.19
N ARG A 100 20.06 0.17 11.22
CA ARG A 100 19.62 1.06 12.31
C ARG A 100 18.45 0.52 13.11
N THR A 101 17.53 -0.19 12.47
CA THR A 101 16.29 -0.68 13.11
C THR A 101 15.88 -2.03 12.52
N ASN A 102 14.91 -2.68 13.13
CA ASN A 102 14.31 -3.87 12.53
C ASN A 102 13.40 -3.46 11.37
N VAL A 103 13.45 -4.23 10.28
CA VAL A 103 12.62 -4.03 9.10
C VAL A 103 11.69 -5.22 8.97
N VAL A 104 10.39 -4.97 8.93
CA VAL A 104 9.38 -6.01 8.65
C VAL A 104 8.88 -5.82 7.22
N LEU A 105 9.27 -6.75 6.34
CA LEU A 105 8.83 -6.78 4.95
C LEU A 105 7.41 -7.33 4.86
N LEU A 106 6.53 -6.60 4.19
CA LEU A 106 5.14 -6.99 3.91
C LEU A 106 5.02 -7.72 2.57
N ASP A 107 6.00 -8.56 2.26
CA ASP A 107 5.94 -9.47 1.14
C ASP A 107 4.87 -10.53 1.42
N THR A 108 3.95 -10.70 0.47
CA THR A 108 2.82 -11.61 0.65
C THR A 108 3.22 -13.03 0.26
N GLY A 109 4.13 -13.17 -0.70
CA GLY A 109 4.45 -14.44 -1.34
C GLY A 109 3.26 -15.07 -2.09
N LEU A 110 2.21 -14.29 -2.33
CA LEU A 110 1.00 -14.68 -3.04
C LEU A 110 0.99 -13.98 -4.40
N VAL A 111 0.59 -14.69 -5.45
CA VAL A 111 0.31 -14.07 -6.75
C VAL A 111 -1.18 -13.77 -6.78
N LEU A 112 -1.56 -12.61 -6.22
CA LEU A 112 -2.97 -12.18 -6.16
C LEU A 112 -3.35 -11.28 -7.36
N ASP A 113 -2.37 -10.60 -7.95
CA ASP A 113 -2.52 -9.69 -9.08
C ASP A 113 -1.19 -9.59 -9.86
N GLU A 114 -1.08 -8.62 -10.78
CA GLU A 114 0.12 -8.38 -11.59
C GLU A 114 1.26 -7.67 -10.81
N HIS A 115 1.11 -7.46 -9.50
CA HIS A 115 2.06 -6.72 -8.67
C HIS A 115 3.03 -7.65 -7.93
N ALA A 116 4.10 -8.07 -8.62
CA ALA A 116 5.16 -8.85 -8.00
C ALA A 116 5.91 -8.04 -6.93
N ASP A 117 6.02 -8.62 -5.72
CA ASP A 117 6.82 -8.05 -4.62
C ASP A 117 8.33 -8.04 -4.97
N TYR A 118 9.04 -6.98 -4.57
CA TYR A 118 10.50 -6.99 -4.62
C TYR A 118 11.05 -7.89 -3.52
N SER A 119 12.04 -8.72 -3.85
CA SER A 119 12.71 -9.58 -2.89
C SER A 119 13.99 -8.92 -2.38
N PHE A 120 14.17 -8.96 -1.06
CA PHE A 120 15.37 -8.47 -0.39
C PHE A 120 16.03 -9.62 0.36
N GLY A 121 17.34 -9.55 0.55
CA GLY A 121 18.07 -10.55 1.33
C GLY A 121 17.53 -10.63 2.77
N SER A 122 17.56 -11.83 3.35
CA SER A 122 17.31 -12.00 4.78
C SER A 122 18.60 -11.71 5.55
N SER A 123 18.54 -10.73 6.44
CA SER A 123 19.56 -10.49 7.47
C SER A 123 18.91 -10.60 8.85
N GLY A 124 19.69 -10.64 9.92
CA GLY A 124 19.14 -10.79 11.28
C GLY A 124 18.13 -9.70 11.69
N ARG A 125 18.07 -8.57 10.99
CA ARG A 125 17.14 -7.45 11.23
C ARG A 125 16.07 -7.27 10.15
N ILE A 126 16.10 -8.09 9.09
CA ILE A 126 15.09 -8.07 8.02
C ILE A 126 14.21 -9.30 8.18
N ILE A 127 12.94 -9.06 8.53
CA ILE A 127 11.96 -10.08 8.88
C ILE A 127 10.87 -10.08 7.81
N SER A 128 10.66 -11.20 7.14
CA SER A 128 9.55 -11.37 6.20
C SER A 128 8.27 -11.73 6.92
N ALA A 129 7.17 -11.04 6.57
CA ALA A 129 5.83 -11.33 7.09
C ALA A 129 5.10 -12.43 6.30
N LYS A 130 5.67 -12.89 5.17
CA LYS A 130 5.13 -13.96 4.33
C LYS A 130 4.66 -15.20 5.11
N PRO A 131 5.38 -15.72 6.13
CA PRO A 131 4.95 -16.90 6.88
C PRO A 131 3.64 -16.72 7.65
N TRP A 132 3.16 -15.49 7.81
CA TRP A 132 1.94 -15.16 8.56
C TRP A 132 0.74 -14.87 7.65
N MET A 133 0.95 -14.83 6.34
CA MET A 133 -0.07 -14.42 5.38
C MET A 133 -0.66 -15.62 4.64
N THR A 134 -1.96 -15.54 4.44
CA THR A 134 -2.80 -16.42 3.62
C THR A 134 -3.69 -15.54 2.74
N PRO A 135 -4.26 -16.05 1.65
CA PRO A 135 -5.22 -15.29 0.85
C PRO A 135 -6.35 -14.69 1.69
N ALA A 136 -6.83 -15.38 2.73
CA ALA A 136 -7.92 -14.94 3.57
C ALA A 136 -7.56 -13.82 4.57
N ASN A 137 -6.31 -13.75 5.05
CA ASN A 137 -5.93 -12.83 6.14
C ASN A 137 -4.89 -11.77 5.75
N ASN A 138 -4.29 -11.85 4.55
CA ASN A 138 -3.12 -11.07 4.17
C ASN A 138 -3.29 -9.55 4.39
N LEU A 139 -4.45 -8.97 4.04
CA LEU A 139 -4.68 -7.54 4.20
C LEU A 139 -4.76 -7.16 5.68
N GLY A 140 -5.42 -7.99 6.50
CA GLY A 140 -5.51 -7.75 7.93
C GLY A 140 -4.17 -7.86 8.64
N VAL A 141 -3.34 -8.86 8.27
CA VAL A 141 -1.98 -9.00 8.80
C VAL A 141 -1.12 -7.79 8.42
N GLN A 142 -1.15 -7.35 7.17
CA GLN A 142 -0.44 -6.13 6.74
C GLN A 142 -0.92 -4.91 7.54
N THR A 143 -2.23 -4.74 7.71
CA THR A 143 -2.83 -3.61 8.45
C THR A 143 -2.34 -3.59 9.89
N GLN A 144 -2.34 -4.74 10.58
CA GLN A 144 -1.87 -4.82 11.96
C GLN A 144 -0.37 -4.53 12.08
N ILE A 145 0.46 -5.10 11.19
CA ILE A 145 1.91 -4.85 11.20
C ILE A 145 2.19 -3.36 10.96
N ILE A 146 1.49 -2.71 10.04
CA ILE A 146 1.65 -1.28 9.80
C ILE A 146 1.30 -0.49 11.05
N ALA A 147 0.14 -0.76 11.66
CA ALA A 147 -0.33 -0.01 12.84
C ALA A 147 0.58 -0.11 14.08
N GLY A 148 1.38 -1.19 14.18
CA GLY A 148 2.39 -1.34 15.24
C GLY A 148 3.78 -0.76 14.90
N ALA A 149 3.99 -0.30 13.67
CA ALA A 149 5.30 0.17 13.22
C ALA A 149 5.61 1.60 13.67
N GLN A 150 6.89 1.96 13.76
CA GLN A 150 7.32 3.35 13.99
C GLN A 150 7.10 4.23 12.75
N ALA A 151 7.20 3.63 11.56
CA ALA A 151 6.98 4.25 10.28
C ALA A 151 6.67 3.19 9.22
N PHE A 152 6.10 3.64 8.11
CA PHE A 152 5.87 2.81 6.93
C PHE A 152 6.60 3.38 5.71
N ILE A 153 7.21 2.51 4.92
CA ILE A 153 7.85 2.89 3.66
C ILE A 153 7.46 1.89 2.56
N GLY A 154 7.04 2.36 1.41
CA GLY A 154 6.66 1.44 0.35
C GLY A 154 6.38 2.08 -0.99
N THR A 155 6.09 1.26 -2.00
CA THR A 155 5.65 1.72 -3.31
C THR A 155 4.49 2.71 -3.14
N CYS A 156 4.52 3.83 -3.86
CA CYS A 156 3.45 4.83 -3.87
C CYS A 156 2.20 4.24 -4.57
N GLY A 157 1.42 3.53 -3.76
CA GLY A 157 0.37 2.60 -4.16
C GLY A 157 0.04 1.64 -3.01
N SER A 158 -0.95 0.76 -3.20
CA SER A 158 -1.32 -0.29 -2.22
C SER A 158 -1.58 0.28 -0.81
N VAL A 159 -1.00 -0.34 0.21
CA VAL A 159 -1.17 0.01 1.63
C VAL A 159 -0.46 1.31 2.05
N ALA A 160 0.29 1.97 1.15
CA ALA A 160 0.85 3.30 1.42
C ALA A 160 -0.25 4.36 1.63
N TRP A 161 -1.44 4.16 1.06
CA TRP A 161 -2.60 5.03 1.29
C TRP A 161 -3.29 4.73 2.64
N LEU A 162 -3.17 3.49 3.12
CA LEU A 162 -3.76 3.01 4.37
C LEU A 162 -2.92 3.42 5.58
N ALA A 163 -1.60 3.34 5.50
CA ALA A 163 -0.70 3.57 6.62
C ALA A 163 -0.93 4.92 7.35
N PRO A 164 -1.13 6.06 6.66
CA PRO A 164 -1.48 7.31 7.34
C PRO A 164 -2.79 7.24 8.11
N MET A 165 -3.80 6.55 7.58
CA MET A 165 -5.11 6.39 8.24
C MET A 165 -5.01 5.52 9.51
N LEU A 166 -3.93 4.76 9.68
CA LEU A 166 -3.59 4.04 10.91
C LEU A 166 -2.76 4.90 11.88
N GLY A 167 -2.53 6.18 11.57
CA GLY A 167 -1.70 7.09 12.37
C GLY A 167 -0.20 7.02 12.05
N ILE A 168 0.21 6.26 11.04
CA ILE A 168 1.63 5.95 10.79
C ILE A 168 2.24 6.90 9.78
N ASN A 169 3.40 7.47 10.14
CA ASN A 169 4.18 8.30 9.24
C ASN A 169 4.69 7.46 8.05
N THR A 170 4.42 7.94 6.85
CA THR A 170 4.52 7.16 5.62
C THR A 170 5.39 7.85 4.58
N SER A 171 6.36 7.11 4.03
CA SER A 171 7.11 7.49 2.83
C SER A 171 6.68 6.63 1.65
N ALA A 172 6.05 7.25 0.66
CA ALA A 172 5.49 6.60 -0.52
C ALA A 172 6.41 6.81 -1.74
N VAL A 173 7.11 5.75 -2.13
CA VAL A 173 8.23 5.75 -3.09
C VAL A 173 7.75 5.54 -4.52
N TYR A 174 8.22 6.36 -5.45
CA TYR A 174 7.95 6.22 -6.87
C TYR A 174 9.11 6.77 -7.73
N VAL A 175 9.02 6.51 -9.03
CA VAL A 175 9.88 7.06 -10.08
C VAL A 175 9.03 7.76 -11.15
N ASP A 176 7.92 7.17 -11.58
CA ASP A 176 7.03 7.78 -12.57
C ASP A 176 5.74 8.32 -11.91
N PRO A 177 5.57 9.66 -11.83
CA PRO A 177 4.38 10.26 -11.25
C PRO A 177 3.19 10.34 -12.21
N LYS A 178 3.32 9.95 -13.49
CA LYS A 178 2.31 10.16 -14.56
C LYS A 178 0.88 9.88 -14.11
N TRP A 179 0.68 8.81 -13.33
CA TRP A 179 -0.62 8.35 -12.84
C TRP A 179 -0.91 8.72 -11.37
N LEU A 180 0.03 9.35 -10.68
CA LEU A 180 -0.03 9.63 -9.25
C LEU A 180 -0.51 11.04 -8.91
N HIS A 181 -0.48 12.01 -9.82
CA HIS A 181 -0.79 13.41 -9.54
C HIS A 181 -2.10 13.62 -8.75
N ALA A 182 -3.22 13.09 -9.25
CA ALA A 182 -4.51 13.20 -8.57
C ALA A 182 -4.53 12.42 -7.25
N HIS A 183 -3.95 11.21 -7.23
CA HIS A 183 -3.89 10.37 -6.04
C HIS A 183 -3.11 11.01 -4.89
N LEU A 184 -1.96 11.62 -5.19
CA LEU A 184 -1.14 12.36 -4.22
C LEU A 184 -1.90 13.57 -3.67
N GLY A 185 -2.58 14.33 -4.52
CA GLY A 185 -3.43 15.45 -4.09
C GLY A 185 -4.54 15.01 -3.13
N VAL A 186 -5.21 13.91 -3.44
CA VAL A 186 -6.22 13.32 -2.55
C VAL A 186 -5.62 12.86 -1.22
N MET A 187 -4.49 12.16 -1.25
CA MET A 187 -3.87 11.62 -0.05
C MET A 187 -3.41 12.70 0.92
N LEU A 188 -2.70 13.72 0.43
CA LEU A 188 -2.24 14.85 1.26
C LEU A 188 -3.42 15.54 1.95
N ARG A 189 -4.55 15.65 1.25
CA ARG A 189 -5.77 16.24 1.77
C ARG A 189 -6.48 15.33 2.77
N ALA A 190 -6.51 14.03 2.53
CA ALA A 190 -7.03 13.04 3.46
C ALA A 190 -6.27 13.08 4.78
N CYS A 191 -4.92 13.10 4.75
CA CYS A 191 -4.09 13.26 5.94
C CYS A 191 -4.43 14.53 6.72
N HIS A 192 -4.55 15.66 6.03
CA HIS A 192 -4.86 16.94 6.67
C HIS A 192 -6.25 16.93 7.34
N ARG A 193 -7.25 16.33 6.70
CA ARG A 193 -8.63 16.29 7.22
C ARG A 193 -8.85 15.27 8.34
N ALA A 194 -8.21 14.11 8.27
CA ALA A 194 -8.41 13.04 9.23
C ALA A 194 -7.54 13.17 10.49
N GLY A 195 -6.61 14.13 10.54
CA GLY A 195 -5.59 14.18 11.60
C GLY A 195 -4.69 12.94 11.57
N ALA A 196 -4.44 12.41 10.38
CA ALA A 196 -3.77 11.13 10.17
C ALA A 196 -2.25 11.24 10.33
N GLY A 197 -1.54 10.11 10.18
CA GLY A 197 -0.10 10.08 10.05
C GLY A 197 0.42 10.97 8.92
N ARG A 198 1.66 11.44 9.02
CA ARG A 198 2.29 12.24 7.96
C ARG A 198 2.47 11.40 6.70
N PHE A 199 2.28 12.02 5.54
CA PHE A 199 2.51 11.38 4.25
C PHE A 199 3.52 12.19 3.43
N ALA A 200 4.60 11.53 3.01
CA ALA A 200 5.62 12.10 2.15
C ALA A 200 5.75 11.26 0.88
N ALA A 201 5.64 11.90 -0.28
CA ALA A 201 5.93 11.26 -1.55
C ALA A 201 7.44 11.33 -1.80
N LEU A 202 8.09 10.19 -2.04
CA LEU A 202 9.52 10.08 -2.30
C LEU A 202 9.76 9.77 -3.78
N ASP A 203 10.17 10.80 -4.51
CA ASP A 203 10.58 10.67 -5.91
C ASP A 203 12.03 10.21 -5.99
N LEU A 204 12.27 8.97 -6.41
CA LEU A 204 13.64 8.44 -6.50
C LEU A 204 14.47 9.16 -7.57
N ARG A 205 13.85 9.85 -8.54
CA ARG A 205 14.58 10.68 -9.52
C ARG A 205 15.25 11.87 -8.87
N ALA A 206 14.88 12.23 -7.64
CA ALA A 206 15.62 13.23 -6.87
C ALA A 206 17.08 12.81 -6.60
N LEU A 207 17.41 11.52 -6.77
CA LEU A 207 18.77 11.00 -6.66
C LEU A 207 19.54 11.03 -8.00
N ASP A 208 18.90 11.29 -9.14
CA ASP A 208 19.57 11.35 -10.45
C ASP A 208 20.74 12.36 -10.47
N PRO A 209 20.61 13.59 -9.91
CA PRO A 209 21.72 14.54 -9.86
C PRO A 209 22.92 14.05 -9.02
N LEU A 210 22.73 13.06 -8.16
CA LEU A 210 23.77 12.45 -7.33
C LEU A 210 24.45 11.26 -8.04
N GLY A 211 24.10 10.98 -9.30
CA GLY A 211 24.66 9.87 -10.06
C GLY A 211 24.11 8.50 -9.66
N VAL A 212 22.98 8.46 -8.96
CA VAL A 212 22.22 7.22 -8.72
C VAL A 212 21.19 7.12 -9.86
N PRO A 213 21.45 6.34 -10.92
CA PRO A 213 20.52 6.28 -12.04
C PRO A 213 19.22 5.63 -11.57
N VAL A 214 18.08 6.31 -11.72
CA VAL A 214 16.76 5.71 -11.52
C VAL A 214 15.93 5.95 -12.78
N HIS A 215 16.33 5.31 -13.89
CA HIS A 215 15.74 5.58 -15.19
C HIS A 215 14.47 4.78 -15.45
N VAL A 216 13.43 5.47 -15.91
CA VAL A 216 12.27 4.88 -16.59
C VAL A 216 12.46 5.14 -18.08
N ARG A 217 12.57 4.10 -18.90
CA ARG A 217 12.51 4.28 -20.35
C ARG A 217 11.08 4.72 -20.70
N SER A 218 10.96 5.92 -21.29
CA SER A 218 9.71 6.51 -21.78
C SER A 218 9.09 5.71 -22.91
#